data_AF-A0A5N6JNZ1-F1
#
_entry.id   AF-A0A5N6JNZ1-F1
#
_cell.length_a   1.000
_cell.length_b   1.000
_cell.length_c   1.000
_cell.angle_alpha   90.00
_cell.angle_beta   90.00
_cell.angle_gamma   90.00
#
_symmetry.space_group_name_H-M   'P 1'
#
loop_
_entity.id
_entity.type
_entity.pdbx_description
1 polymer ?
#
loop_
_entity_poly.entity_id
_entity_poly.type
_entity_poly.pdbx_seq_one_letter_code
_entity_poly.pdbx_strand_id
1 'polypeptide(L)'
;MPSIPQILLRGLQLLCIIILTGLVAGAIDIQHFFNHSVNYAMFTTVFSWIVVIYGLSAAFVESLAHPIILLVLDGFAIGFNFIAGVTLAARLGAHSCSNSNYINHNDLAQGISKRCRELQAATAFFWFTFALFVASLVVDFHVPSLSKEMSINRLGVYNRRQVY
;
A
#
# COMPACT_ATOMS: atom_id res chain seq x y z
N MET A 1 -3.68 20.96 10.28
CA MET A 1 -4.23 21.06 8.91
C MET A 1 -3.38 20.21 7.96
N PRO A 2 -3.92 19.17 7.33
CA PRO A 2 -3.18 18.38 6.36
C PRO A 2 -2.74 19.26 5.18
N SER A 3 -1.49 19.07 4.72
CA SER A 3 -0.99 19.79 3.55
C SER A 3 -1.67 19.27 2.27
N ILE A 4 -1.92 20.15 1.29
CA ILE A 4 -2.53 19.75 0.01
C ILE A 4 -1.83 18.54 -0.64
N PRO A 5 -0.48 18.45 -0.65
CA PRO A 5 0.23 17.28 -1.18
C PRO A 5 -0.11 15.98 -0.45
N GLN A 6 -0.29 16.04 0.88
CA GLN A 6 -0.58 14.86 1.69
C GLN A 6 -1.99 14.33 1.41
N ILE A 7 -2.99 15.21 1.28
CA ILE A 7 -4.35 14.80 0.90
C ILE A 7 -4.35 14.17 -0.50
N LEU A 8 -3.63 14.76 -1.43
CA LEU A 8 -3.55 14.29 -2.81
C LEU A 8 -2.87 12.91 -2.90
N LEU A 9 -1.79 12.69 -2.13
CA LEU A 9 -1.13 11.39 -2.02
C LEU A 9 -2.06 10.33 -1.42
N ARG A 10 -2.78 10.62 -0.33
CA ARG A 10 -3.75 9.69 0.28
C ARG A 10 -4.90 9.37 -0.68
N GLY A 11 -5.39 10.36 -1.43
CA GLY A 11 -6.41 10.16 -2.47
C GLY A 11 -5.93 9.28 -3.62
N LEU A 12 -4.68 9.46 -4.05
CA LEU A 12 -4.08 8.64 -5.10
C LEU A 12 -3.82 7.20 -4.62
N GLN A 13 -3.38 7.01 -3.36
CA GLN A 13 -3.29 5.69 -2.74
C GLN A 13 -4.65 4.98 -2.72
N LEU A 14 -5.71 5.69 -2.31
CA LEU A 14 -7.06 5.15 -2.29
C LEU A 14 -7.50 4.68 -3.68
N LEU A 15 -7.26 5.50 -4.72
CA LEU A 15 -7.58 5.15 -6.10
C LEU A 15 -6.81 3.89 -6.56
N CYS A 16 -5.50 3.81 -6.29
CA CYS A 16 -4.71 2.63 -6.63
C CYS A 16 -5.19 1.37 -5.90
N ILE A 17 -5.60 1.49 -4.64
CA ILE A 17 -6.11 0.35 -3.85
C ILE A 17 -7.48 -0.12 -4.36
N ILE A 18 -8.37 0.80 -4.78
CA ILE A 18 -9.64 0.43 -5.42
C ILE A 18 -9.37 -0.36 -6.70
N ILE A 19 -8.44 0.11 -7.54
CA ILE A 19 -8.06 -0.59 -8.78
C ILE A 19 -7.44 -1.96 -8.47
N LEU A 20 -6.52 -2.05 -7.49
CA LEU A 20 -5.95 -3.32 -7.04
C LEU A 20 -7.02 -4.29 -6.57
N THR A 21 -8.01 -3.81 -5.83
CA THR A 21 -9.11 -4.64 -5.34
C THR A 21 -9.88 -5.25 -6.51
N GLY A 22 -10.24 -4.44 -7.52
CA GLY A 22 -10.93 -4.93 -8.71
C GLY A 22 -10.11 -5.93 -9.53
N LEU A 23 -8.81 -5.67 -9.72
CA LEU A 23 -7.92 -6.54 -10.49
C LEU A 23 -7.67 -7.88 -9.79
N VAL A 24 -7.36 -7.85 -8.48
CA VAL A 24 -7.09 -9.07 -7.71
C VAL A 24 -8.37 -9.88 -7.49
N ALA A 25 -9.50 -9.24 -7.20
CA ALA A 25 -10.78 -9.93 -7.07
C ALA A 25 -11.22 -10.56 -8.40
N GLY A 26 -11.07 -9.84 -9.53
CA GLY A 26 -11.34 -10.38 -10.87
C GLY A 26 -10.48 -11.59 -11.19
N ALA A 27 -9.20 -11.56 -10.82
CA ALA A 27 -8.29 -12.69 -11.02
C ALA A 27 -8.69 -13.91 -10.16
N ILE A 28 -9.21 -13.68 -8.94
CA ILE A 28 -9.69 -14.72 -8.01
C ILE A 28 -11.00 -15.35 -8.52
N ASP A 29 -11.92 -14.55 -9.07
CA ASP A 29 -13.22 -15.02 -9.56
C ASP A 29 -13.10 -16.08 -10.67
N ILE A 30 -12.16 -15.87 -11.59
CA ILE A 30 -11.93 -16.77 -12.74
C ILE A 30 -10.90 -17.88 -12.44
N GLN A 31 -10.55 -18.13 -11.18
CA GLN A 31 -9.51 -19.10 -10.84
C GLN A 31 -9.95 -20.56 -11.00
N HIS A 32 -9.04 -21.39 -11.51
CA HIS A 32 -9.22 -22.85 -11.52
C HIS A 32 -8.58 -23.53 -10.31
N PHE A 33 -7.39 -23.06 -9.90
CA PHE A 33 -6.68 -23.61 -8.74
C PHE A 33 -6.23 -22.51 -7.78
N PHE A 34 -6.14 -22.85 -6.49
CA PHE A 34 -5.65 -21.93 -5.47
C PHE A 34 -4.18 -21.59 -5.70
N ASN A 35 -3.85 -20.30 -5.54
CA ASN A 35 -2.50 -19.79 -5.73
C ASN A 35 -2.08 -18.94 -4.53
N HIS A 36 -1.04 -19.36 -3.82
CA HIS A 36 -0.55 -18.67 -2.63
C HIS A 36 -0.14 -17.22 -2.91
N SER A 37 0.47 -16.97 -4.07
CA SER A 37 0.89 -15.61 -4.49
C SER A 37 -0.29 -14.65 -4.66
N VAL A 38 -1.40 -15.12 -5.25
CA VAL A 38 -2.61 -14.30 -5.46
C VAL A 38 -3.32 -14.04 -4.13
N ASN A 39 -3.35 -15.05 -3.24
CA ASN A 39 -3.91 -14.87 -1.90
C ASN A 39 -3.10 -13.87 -1.07
N TYR A 40 -1.76 -13.89 -1.16
CA TYR A 40 -0.92 -12.88 -0.54
C TYR A 40 -1.18 -11.48 -1.11
N ALA A 41 -1.34 -11.37 -2.44
CA ALA A 41 -1.71 -10.10 -3.06
C ALA A 41 -3.05 -9.55 -2.52
N MET A 42 -4.06 -10.41 -2.37
CA MET A 42 -5.35 -10.01 -1.78
C MET A 42 -5.21 -9.55 -0.32
N PHE A 43 -4.44 -10.27 0.50
CA PHE A 43 -4.12 -9.86 1.87
C PHE A 43 -3.48 -8.46 1.90
N THR A 44 -2.47 -8.23 1.06
CA THR A 44 -1.78 -6.94 0.96
C THR A 44 -2.73 -5.81 0.53
N THR A 45 -3.65 -6.08 -0.41
CA THR A 45 -4.66 -5.10 -0.84
C THR A 45 -5.60 -4.74 0.31
N VAL A 46 -6.10 -5.72 1.06
CA VAL A 46 -6.98 -5.48 2.22
C VAL A 46 -6.24 -4.76 3.35
N PHE A 47 -4.98 -5.11 3.62
CA PHE A 47 -4.17 -4.38 4.59
C PHE A 47 -3.98 -2.91 4.17
N SER A 48 -3.72 -2.66 2.89
CA SER A 48 -3.57 -1.30 2.35
C SER A 48 -4.84 -0.47 2.51
N TRP A 49 -6.02 -1.09 2.37
CA TRP A 49 -7.31 -0.43 2.69
C TRP A 49 -7.36 0.08 4.12
N ILE A 50 -6.99 -0.75 5.09
CA ILE A 50 -6.97 -0.38 6.51
C ILE A 50 -6.04 0.81 6.73
N VAL A 51 -4.84 0.77 6.15
CA VAL A 51 -3.85 1.85 6.30
C VAL A 51 -4.34 3.16 5.68
N VAL A 52 -4.93 3.13 4.48
CA VAL A 52 -5.43 4.36 3.83
C VAL A 52 -6.66 4.92 4.52
N ILE A 53 -7.61 4.09 4.96
CA ILE A 53 -8.77 4.57 5.72
C ILE A 53 -8.30 5.21 7.03
N TYR A 54 -7.35 4.56 7.73
CA TYR A 54 -6.76 5.11 8.94
C TYR A 54 -6.06 6.45 8.66
N GLY A 55 -5.19 6.52 7.64
CA GLY A 55 -4.48 7.73 7.24
C GLY A 55 -5.41 8.87 6.83
N LEU A 56 -6.51 8.57 6.14
CA LEU A 56 -7.52 9.54 5.74
C LEU A 56 -8.31 10.04 6.97
N SER A 57 -8.71 9.14 7.87
CA SER A 57 -9.43 9.51 9.09
C SER A 57 -8.58 10.39 10.03
N ALA A 58 -7.28 10.11 10.14
CA ALA A 58 -6.33 10.93 10.89
C ALA A 58 -6.16 12.34 10.31
N ALA A 59 -6.48 12.56 9.03
CA ALA A 59 -6.43 13.89 8.42
C ALA A 59 -7.63 14.78 8.83
N PHE A 60 -8.75 14.18 9.23
CA PHE A 60 -9.96 14.90 9.66
C PHE A 60 -10.12 14.96 11.19
N VAL A 61 -9.59 13.95 11.91
CA VAL A 61 -9.73 13.85 13.36
C VAL A 61 -8.36 13.93 14.02
N GLU A 62 -8.03 15.09 14.59
CA GLU A 62 -6.72 15.34 15.21
C GLU A 62 -6.40 14.39 16.38
N SER A 63 -7.43 13.87 17.06
CA SER A 63 -7.27 12.87 18.14
C SER A 63 -6.71 11.52 17.64
N LEU A 64 -6.93 11.18 16.37
CA LEU A 64 -6.43 9.94 15.76
C LEU A 64 -5.03 10.11 15.14
N ALA A 65 -4.51 11.34 15.08
CA ALA A 65 -3.24 11.67 14.44
C ALA A 65 -2.02 11.31 15.30
N HIS A 66 -1.94 10.04 15.75
CA HIS A 66 -0.76 9.52 16.43
C HIS A 66 0.32 9.19 15.39
N PRO A 67 1.42 9.96 15.33
CA PRO A 67 2.37 9.86 14.23
C PRO A 67 3.13 8.52 14.21
N ILE A 68 3.33 7.91 15.39
CA ILE A 68 4.00 6.62 15.51
C ILE A 68 3.16 5.50 14.87
N ILE A 69 1.84 5.53 15.06
CA ILE A 69 0.94 4.50 14.51
C ILE A 69 0.89 4.61 12.99
N LEU A 70 0.77 5.84 12.45
CA LEU A 70 0.79 6.10 11.01
C LEU A 70 2.10 5.61 10.38
N LEU A 71 3.24 5.92 11.01
CA LEU A 71 4.55 5.51 10.52
C LEU A 71 4.70 3.98 10.47
N VAL A 72 4.24 3.26 11.49
CA VAL A 72 4.29 1.80 11.53
C VAL A 72 3.35 1.19 10.47
N LEU A 73 2.13 1.71 10.34
CA LEU A 73 1.16 1.24 9.36
C LEU A 73 1.62 1.48 7.92
N ASP A 74 2.11 2.69 7.61
CA ASP A 74 2.68 3.00 6.30
C ASP A 74 3.93 2.15 6.03
N GLY A 75 4.79 1.94 7.03
CA GLY A 75 5.96 1.06 6.91
C GLY A 75 5.60 -0.38 6.55
N PHE A 76 4.58 -0.96 7.19
CA PHE A 76 4.08 -2.29 6.83
C PHE A 76 3.43 -2.30 5.45
N ALA A 77 2.66 -1.26 5.09
CA ALA A 77 2.06 -1.16 3.77
C ALA A 77 3.12 -1.11 2.67
N ILE A 78 4.20 -0.35 2.86
CA ILE A 78 5.37 -0.31 1.95
C ILE A 78 5.95 -1.71 1.79
N GLY A 79 6.25 -2.40 2.90
CA GLY A 79 6.85 -3.73 2.88
C GLY A 79 5.97 -4.76 2.16
N PHE A 80 4.68 -4.82 2.49
CA PHE A 80 3.76 -5.80 1.90
C PHE A 80 3.50 -5.53 0.41
N ASN A 81 3.30 -4.26 0.01
CA ASN A 81 3.11 -3.92 -1.40
C ASN A 81 4.36 -4.23 -2.23
N PHE A 82 5.56 -3.98 -1.68
CA PHE A 82 6.81 -4.34 -2.33
C PHE A 82 6.94 -5.85 -2.55
N ILE A 83 6.71 -6.65 -1.50
CA ILE A 83 6.79 -8.12 -1.60
C ILE A 83 5.74 -8.65 -2.57
N ALA A 84 4.51 -8.11 -2.56
CA ALA A 84 3.45 -8.52 -3.48
C ALA A 84 3.83 -8.22 -4.94
N GLY A 85 4.31 -7.00 -5.21
CA GLY A 85 4.78 -6.58 -6.52
C GLY A 85 5.92 -7.45 -7.05
N VAL A 86 6.94 -7.73 -6.22
CA VAL A 86 8.07 -8.61 -6.59
C VAL A 86 7.60 -10.04 -6.83
N THR A 87 6.73 -10.59 -5.98
CA THR A 87 6.25 -11.97 -6.10
C THR A 87 5.44 -12.17 -7.38
N LEU A 88 4.55 -11.23 -7.70
CA LEU A 88 3.77 -11.27 -8.94
C LEU A 88 4.67 -11.08 -10.16
N ALA A 89 5.61 -10.13 -10.13
CA ALA A 89 6.54 -9.88 -11.23
C ALA A 89 7.43 -11.10 -11.52
N ALA A 90 8.03 -11.68 -10.49
CA ALA A 90 8.93 -12.83 -10.61
C ALA A 90 8.23 -14.07 -11.17
N ARG A 91 6.96 -14.27 -10.81
CA ARG A 91 6.21 -15.44 -11.25
C ARG A 91 5.52 -15.25 -12.60
N LEU A 92 5.06 -14.05 -12.95
CA LEU A 92 4.49 -13.80 -14.28
C LEU A 92 5.58 -13.61 -15.35
N GLY A 93 6.69 -12.95 -15.06
CA GLY A 93 7.81 -12.86 -16.01
C GLY A 93 7.56 -12.00 -17.26
N ALA A 94 6.78 -10.92 -17.17
CA ALA A 94 6.61 -9.88 -18.20
C ALA A 94 6.36 -10.37 -19.65
N HIS A 95 5.74 -11.55 -19.79
CA HIS A 95 5.55 -12.19 -21.09
C HIS A 95 4.17 -11.89 -21.69
N SER A 96 3.99 -12.15 -22.98
CA SER A 96 2.72 -11.83 -23.64
C SER A 96 1.59 -12.78 -23.22
N CYS A 97 0.53 -12.24 -22.62
CA CYS A 97 -0.72 -12.95 -22.32
C CYS A 97 -1.55 -13.31 -23.58
N SER A 98 -0.99 -13.16 -24.79
CA SER A 98 -1.58 -13.68 -26.03
C SER A 98 -0.95 -15.01 -26.46
N ASN A 99 0.16 -15.41 -25.84
CA ASN A 99 0.83 -16.66 -26.17
C ASN A 99 0.21 -17.81 -25.36
N SER A 100 -0.59 -18.66 -26.02
CA SER A 100 -1.27 -19.80 -25.40
C SER A 100 -0.30 -20.76 -24.69
N ASN A 101 0.91 -20.98 -25.23
CA ASN A 101 1.91 -21.84 -24.61
C ASN A 101 2.33 -21.31 -23.23
N TYR A 102 2.60 -20.01 -23.14
CA TYR A 102 2.96 -19.35 -21.88
C TYR A 102 1.84 -19.39 -20.85
N ILE A 103 0.60 -19.11 -21.27
CA ILE A 103 -0.56 -19.05 -20.35
C ILE A 103 -0.87 -20.44 -19.79
N ASN A 104 -0.69 -21.50 -20.58
CA ASN A 104 -0.93 -22.88 -20.16
C ASN A 104 0.17 -23.44 -19.24
N HIS A 105 1.43 -23.00 -19.39
CA HIS A 105 2.54 -23.43 -18.54
C HIS A 105 2.74 -22.56 -17.29
N ASN A 106 2.08 -21.41 -17.20
CA ASN A 106 2.23 -20.51 -16.06
C ASN A 106 1.16 -20.75 -14.99
N ASP A 107 1.59 -21.12 -13.79
CA ASP A 107 0.72 -21.43 -12.65
C ASP A 107 -0.22 -20.29 -12.25
N LEU A 108 0.20 -19.03 -12.48
CA LEU A 108 -0.64 -17.87 -12.20
C LEU A 108 -1.65 -17.57 -13.30
N ALA A 109 -1.36 -17.89 -14.57
CA ALA A 109 -2.27 -17.60 -15.66
C ALA A 109 -3.33 -18.69 -15.84
N GLN A 110 -3.01 -19.95 -15.51
CA GLN A 110 -3.93 -21.09 -15.50
C GLN A 110 -4.66 -21.31 -16.83
N GLY A 111 -4.01 -21.05 -17.96
CA GLY A 111 -4.65 -21.14 -19.29
C GLY A 111 -5.63 -20.00 -19.62
N ILE A 112 -5.77 -18.99 -18.77
CA ILE A 112 -6.71 -17.88 -18.94
C ILE A 112 -5.99 -16.56 -19.24
N SER A 113 -6.11 -16.07 -20.48
CA SER A 113 -5.52 -14.78 -20.91
C SER A 113 -6.01 -13.58 -20.09
N LYS A 114 -7.30 -13.55 -19.71
CA LYS A 114 -7.89 -12.47 -18.90
C LYS A 114 -7.21 -12.38 -17.53
N ARG A 115 -7.06 -13.51 -16.84
CA ARG A 115 -6.37 -13.64 -15.55
C ARG A 115 -4.92 -13.16 -15.62
N CYS A 116 -4.20 -13.55 -16.68
CA CYS A 116 -2.84 -13.09 -16.93
C CYS A 116 -2.77 -11.55 -17.03
N ARG A 117 -3.66 -10.93 -17.81
CA ARG A 117 -3.69 -9.47 -17.98
C ARG A 117 -4.06 -8.74 -16.69
N GLU A 118 -5.02 -9.26 -15.93
CA GLU A 118 -5.41 -8.70 -14.64
C GLU A 118 -4.26 -8.75 -13.63
N LEU A 119 -3.53 -9.87 -13.56
CA LEU A 119 -2.37 -10.01 -12.68
C LEU A 119 -1.16 -9.16 -13.11
N GLN A 120 -0.93 -8.99 -14.42
CA GLN A 120 0.10 -8.05 -14.91
C GLN A 120 -0.24 -6.60 -14.56
N ALA A 121 -1.50 -6.19 -14.76
CA ALA A 121 -1.97 -4.88 -14.35
C ALA A 121 -1.84 -4.71 -12.82
N ALA A 122 -2.26 -5.71 -12.04
CA ALA A 122 -2.14 -5.68 -10.59
C ALA A 122 -0.68 -5.51 -10.15
N THR A 123 0.26 -6.19 -10.80
CA THR A 123 1.70 -6.05 -10.54
C THR A 123 2.14 -4.58 -10.66
N ALA A 124 1.75 -3.89 -11.73
CA ALA A 124 2.09 -2.48 -11.92
C ALA A 124 1.46 -1.59 -10.83
N PHE A 125 0.20 -1.84 -10.48
CA PHE A 125 -0.47 -1.09 -9.42
C PHE A 125 0.11 -1.36 -8.03
N PHE A 126 0.65 -2.55 -7.73
CA PHE A 126 1.38 -2.79 -6.48
C PHE A 126 2.64 -1.94 -6.39
N TRP A 127 3.37 -1.78 -7.51
CA TRP A 127 4.53 -0.90 -7.58
C TRP A 127 4.14 0.58 -7.44
N PHE A 128 3.04 1.01 -8.06
CA PHE A 128 2.52 2.37 -7.88
C PHE A 128 2.10 2.62 -6.42
N THR A 129 1.32 1.72 -5.82
CA THR A 129 0.91 1.83 -4.41
C THR A 129 2.11 1.87 -3.48
N PHE A 130 3.12 1.03 -3.71
CA PHE A 130 4.40 1.08 -2.99
C PHE A 130 5.05 2.46 -3.08
N ALA A 131 5.22 3.00 -4.29
CA ALA A 131 5.84 4.31 -4.49
C ALA A 131 5.04 5.43 -3.82
N LEU A 132 3.71 5.34 -3.82
CA LEU A 132 2.83 6.31 -3.17
C LEU A 132 2.93 6.27 -1.64
N PHE A 133 3.02 5.08 -1.02
CA PHE A 133 3.24 4.99 0.42
C PHE A 133 4.62 5.51 0.82
N VAL A 134 5.66 5.22 0.03
CA VAL A 134 7.00 5.80 0.23
C VAL A 134 6.94 7.33 0.13
N ALA A 135 6.26 7.87 -0.89
CA ALA A 135 6.10 9.31 -1.06
C ALA A 135 5.35 9.96 0.11
N SER A 136 4.28 9.33 0.61
CA SER A 136 3.59 9.80 1.82
C SER A 136 4.51 9.85 3.03
N LEU A 137 5.28 8.77 3.27
CA LEU A 137 6.21 8.72 4.37
C LEU A 137 7.29 9.83 4.26
N VAL A 138 7.83 10.06 3.06
CA VAL A 138 8.82 11.14 2.82
C VAL A 138 8.23 12.52 3.08
N VAL A 139 6.99 12.77 2.65
CA VAL A 139 6.27 14.02 2.91
C VAL A 139 6.02 14.21 4.40
N ASP A 140 5.64 13.15 5.11
CA ASP A 140 5.42 13.17 6.56
C ASP A 140 6.72 13.45 7.35
N PHE A 141 7.89 13.06 6.80
CA PHE A 141 9.20 13.40 7.37
C PHE A 141 9.66 14.83 7.05
N HIS A 142 9.43 15.31 5.82
CA HIS A 142 9.85 16.65 5.40
C HIS A 142 8.95 17.76 5.95
N VAL A 143 7.68 17.45 6.24
CA VAL A 143 6.77 18.35 6.95
C VAL A 143 6.95 18.09 8.45
N PRO A 144 7.63 18.98 9.21
CA PRO A 144 8.10 18.67 10.55
C PRO A 144 6.95 18.69 11.58
N SER A 145 6.19 17.60 11.64
CA SER A 145 5.26 17.29 12.74
C SER A 145 5.99 16.55 13.87
N LEU A 146 6.95 15.67 13.53
CA LEU A 146 7.72 14.87 14.50
C LEU A 146 8.71 15.70 15.35
N SER A 147 9.27 16.77 14.77
CA SER A 147 10.16 17.69 15.49
C SER A 147 9.42 18.46 16.58
N LYS A 148 8.15 18.83 16.33
CA LYS A 148 7.37 19.65 17.26
C LYS A 148 6.90 18.87 18.47
N GLU A 149 6.39 17.64 18.32
CA GLU A 149 5.99 16.84 19.48
C GLU A 149 7.18 16.46 20.36
N MET A 150 8.31 16.05 19.80
CA MET A 150 9.49 15.68 20.61
C MET A 150 10.10 16.90 21.32
N SER A 151 10.02 18.09 20.71
CA SER A 151 10.44 19.34 21.34
C SER A 151 9.46 19.79 22.44
N ILE A 152 8.14 19.73 22.19
CA ILE A 152 7.11 20.08 23.19
C ILE A 152 7.13 19.12 24.38
N ASN A 153 7.30 17.81 24.15
CA ASN A 153 7.38 16.84 25.25
C ASN A 153 8.68 17.02 26.05
N ARG A 154 9.80 17.39 25.40
CA ARG A 154 11.02 17.81 26.10
C ARG A 154 10.84 19.11 26.89
N LEU A 155 10.14 20.10 26.34
CA LEU A 155 9.86 21.37 27.02
C LEU A 155 8.89 21.18 28.20
N GLY A 156 7.89 20.31 28.07
CA GLY A 156 6.99 19.93 29.16
C GLY A 156 7.70 19.19 30.29
N VAL A 157 8.66 18.32 29.97
CA VAL A 157 9.52 17.64 30.97
C VAL A 157 10.54 18.59 31.60
N TYR A 158 11.07 19.56 30.85
CA TYR A 158 11.98 20.58 31.39
C TYR A 158 11.26 21.55 32.32
N ASN A 159 10.09 22.07 31.90
CA ASN A 159 9.31 23.01 32.71
C ASN A 159 8.80 22.36 34.01
N ARG A 160 8.43 21.08 33.97
CA ARG A 160 8.03 20.33 35.18
C ARG A 160 9.19 20.11 36.17
N ARG A 161 10.45 20.19 35.73
CA ARG A 161 11.64 20.05 36.57
C ARG A 161 12.10 21.35 37.24
N GLN A 162 11.59 22.51 36.82
CA GLN A 162 11.94 23.82 37.38
C GLN A 162 10.99 24.27 38.52
N VAL A 163 9.98 23.46 38.84
CA VAL A 163 8.94 23.77 39.85
C VAL A 163 9.14 22.96 41.14
N TYR A 164 10.26 22.24 41.29
CA TYR A 164 10.64 21.51 42.51
C TYR A 164 12.00 21.99 43.01
#